data_AF-A0A6G6PHY9-F1
#
_entry.id   AF-A0A6G6PHY9-F1
#
_cell.length_a   1.000
_cell.length_b   1.000
_cell.length_c   1.000
_cell.angle_alpha   90.00
_cell.angle_beta   90.00
_cell.angle_gamma   90.00
#
_symmetry.space_group_name_H-M   'P 1'
#
loop_
_entity.id
_entity.type
_entity.pdbx_description
1 polymer ?
#
loop_
_entity_poly.entity_id
_entity_poly.type
_entity_poly.pdbx_seq_one_letter_code
_entity_poly.pdbx_strand_id
1 'polypeptide(L)'
;MTFSAAKRNYFLGHSKDKTYVVYSMADNGKVAPNAPVQKGKLKSYLSNIQAFYNSVKNKQYLCGYNLNEKIVELYQIDDKAGIQPINVDNFNVRDTIQSATLYIANGLIHIYSQAEKIKTRKSIAIQ
;
A
#
# COMPACT_ATOMS: atom_id res chain seq x y z
N MET A 1 -9.50 3.93 1.02
CA MET A 1 -8.57 4.21 2.15
C MET A 1 -8.39 5.71 2.27
N THR A 2 -8.11 6.23 3.46
CA THR A 2 -7.69 7.64 3.64
C THR A 2 -6.21 7.72 3.99
N PHE A 3 -5.53 8.78 3.57
CA PHE A 3 -4.15 9.10 3.92
C PHE A 3 -3.92 10.61 3.88
N SER A 4 -2.76 11.07 4.37
CA SER A 4 -2.45 12.51 4.43
C SER A 4 -1.08 12.84 3.83
N ALA A 5 -1.05 13.70 2.80
CA ALA A 5 0.19 14.19 2.17
C ALA A 5 0.24 15.72 2.26
N ALA A 6 1.41 16.30 2.51
CA ALA A 6 1.59 17.75 2.67
C ALA A 6 0.53 18.44 3.57
N LYS A 7 0.16 17.79 4.69
CA LYS A 7 -0.87 18.25 5.66
C LYS A 7 -2.30 18.34 5.10
N ARG A 8 -2.59 17.70 3.97
CA ARG A 8 -3.93 17.57 3.38
C ARG A 8 -4.39 16.12 3.39
N ASN A 9 -5.69 15.90 3.44
CA ASN A 9 -6.27 14.56 3.45
C ASN A 9 -6.69 14.14 2.05
N TYR A 10 -6.52 12.85 1.77
CA TYR A 10 -6.82 12.25 0.47
C TYR A 10 -7.54 10.92 0.65
N PHE A 11 -8.41 10.61 -0.31
CA PHE A 11 -9.05 9.32 -0.46
C PHE A 11 -8.42 8.56 -1.62
N LEU A 12 -7.94 7.35 -1.34
CA LEU A 12 -7.53 6.37 -2.33
C LEU A 12 -8.69 5.40 -2.60
N GLY A 13 -9.27 5.51 -3.79
CA GLY A 13 -10.13 4.50 -4.39
C GLY A 13 -9.29 3.51 -5.19
N HIS A 14 -9.63 2.23 -5.11
CA HIS A 14 -8.91 1.14 -5.77
C HIS A 14 -9.87 0.01 -6.10
N SER A 15 -9.76 -0.56 -7.31
CA SER A 15 -10.70 -1.56 -7.84
C SER A 15 -10.00 -2.77 -8.42
N LYS A 16 -10.76 -3.88 -8.55
CA LYS A 16 -10.26 -5.20 -8.97
C LYS A 16 -9.58 -5.22 -10.34
N ASP A 17 -9.85 -4.24 -11.19
CA ASP A 17 -9.16 -4.03 -12.48
C ASP A 17 -7.77 -3.39 -12.33
N LYS A 18 -7.26 -3.33 -11.08
CA LYS A 18 -5.97 -2.77 -10.69
C LYS A 18 -5.89 -1.26 -10.84
N THR A 19 -7.00 -0.58 -11.18
CA THR A 19 -7.01 0.88 -11.26
C THR A 19 -7.09 1.49 -9.87
N TYR A 20 -6.46 2.65 -9.73
CA TYR A 20 -6.60 3.48 -8.55
C TYR A 20 -6.89 4.92 -8.93
N VAL A 21 -7.57 5.62 -8.03
CA VAL A 21 -7.86 7.04 -8.14
C VAL A 21 -7.65 7.70 -6.80
N VAL A 22 -6.90 8.81 -6.79
CA VAL A 22 -6.69 9.66 -5.63
C VAL A 22 -7.59 10.89 -5.74
N TYR A 23 -8.34 11.18 -4.69
CA TYR A 23 -9.19 12.35 -4.58
C TYR A 23 -8.79 13.19 -3.36
N SER A 24 -8.87 14.51 -3.48
CA SER A 24 -8.78 15.38 -2.31
C SER A 24 -9.97 15.16 -1.37
N MET A 25 -9.71 15.22 -0.07
CA MET A 25 -10.72 15.23 0.98
C MET A 25 -10.74 16.60 1.66
N ALA A 26 -11.93 17.16 1.81
CA ALA A 26 -12.15 18.33 2.65
C ALA A 26 -12.05 17.96 4.15
N ASP A 27 -11.86 18.96 5.01
CA ASP A 27 -11.70 18.77 6.46
C ASP A 27 -12.93 18.13 7.13
N ASN A 28 -14.10 18.26 6.51
CA ASN A 28 -15.34 17.59 6.93
C ASN A 28 -15.47 16.14 6.42
N GLY A 29 -14.39 15.58 5.85
CA GLY A 29 -14.34 14.22 5.32
C GLY A 29 -14.98 14.02 3.94
N LYS A 30 -15.54 15.07 3.31
CA LYS A 30 -16.15 14.95 1.98
C LYS A 30 -15.09 14.76 0.90
N VAL A 31 -15.32 13.81 0.01
CA VAL A 31 -14.52 13.56 -1.20
C VAL A 31 -15.13 14.35 -2.35
N ALA A 32 -14.30 14.97 -3.19
CA ALA A 32 -14.74 15.60 -4.44
C ALA A 32 -14.61 14.61 -5.62
N PRO A 33 -15.67 13.87 -6.01
CA PRO A 33 -15.56 12.73 -6.94
C PRO A 33 -15.25 13.14 -8.39
N ASN A 34 -15.44 14.40 -8.76
CA ASN A 34 -15.30 14.89 -10.14
C ASN A 34 -13.92 15.50 -10.44
N ALA A 35 -13.05 15.62 -9.43
CA ALA A 35 -11.73 16.23 -9.57
C ALA A 35 -10.64 15.32 -8.97
N PRO A 36 -10.30 14.20 -9.63
CA PRO A 36 -9.24 13.31 -9.19
C PRO A 36 -7.87 13.99 -9.30
N VAL A 37 -7.07 13.86 -8.25
CA VAL A 37 -5.70 14.36 -8.16
C VAL A 37 -4.74 13.49 -8.98
N GLN A 38 -4.97 12.18 -8.96
CA GLN A 38 -4.22 11.20 -9.74
C GLN A 38 -5.12 10.03 -10.13
N LYS A 39 -4.85 9.46 -11.30
CA LYS A 39 -5.34 8.15 -11.72
C LYS A 39 -4.18 7.30 -12.17
N GLY A 40 -4.25 5.99 -11.95
CA GLY A 40 -3.24 5.08 -12.44
C GLY A 40 -3.67 3.63 -12.34
N LYS A 41 -2.72 2.73 -12.59
CA LYS A 41 -2.87 1.29 -12.40
C LYS A 41 -1.74 0.78 -11.50
N LEU A 42 -2.09 -0.01 -10.51
CA LEU A 42 -1.17 -0.83 -9.72
C LEU A 42 -0.83 -2.09 -10.51
N LYS A 43 0.21 -2.82 -10.10
CA LYS A 43 0.58 -4.09 -10.75
C LYS A 43 -0.34 -5.25 -10.33
N SER A 44 -0.94 -5.21 -9.14
CA SER A 44 -2.02 -6.12 -8.72
C SER A 44 -3.12 -5.42 -7.92
N TYR A 45 -4.27 -6.10 -7.78
CA TYR A 45 -5.31 -5.68 -6.84
C TYR A 45 -4.86 -5.99 -5.41
N LEU A 46 -4.38 -4.99 -4.69
CA LEU A 46 -3.92 -5.12 -3.32
C LEU A 46 -5.05 -5.25 -2.29
N SER A 47 -4.88 -6.23 -1.40
CA SER A 47 -5.58 -6.40 -0.13
C SER A 47 -4.74 -5.83 1.02
N ASN A 48 -5.40 -5.50 2.13
CA ASN A 48 -4.77 -4.96 3.34
C ASN A 48 -3.81 -3.80 3.00
N ILE A 49 -4.29 -2.90 2.16
CA ILE A 49 -3.57 -1.67 1.87
C ILE A 49 -3.41 -0.92 3.19
N GLN A 50 -2.24 -0.36 3.44
CA GLN A 50 -1.91 0.47 4.60
C GLN A 50 -1.08 1.66 4.16
N ALA A 51 -1.39 2.84 4.69
CA ALA A 51 -0.56 4.02 4.53
C ALA A 51 0.19 4.28 5.84
N PHE A 52 1.46 4.67 5.75
CA PHE A 52 2.28 4.95 6.94
C PHE A 52 3.28 6.08 6.67
N TYR A 53 3.68 6.75 7.74
CA TYR A 53 4.60 7.88 7.69
C TYR A 53 5.93 7.52 8.36
N ASN A 54 7.03 7.71 7.63
CA ASN A 54 8.38 7.64 8.16
C ASN A 54 8.81 9.05 8.56
N SER A 55 8.75 9.35 9.86
CA SER A 55 9.11 10.66 10.41
C SER A 55 10.60 10.99 10.27
N VAL A 56 11.48 9.98 10.25
CA VAL A 56 12.93 10.19 10.09
C VAL A 56 13.27 10.68 8.69
N LYS A 57 12.60 10.14 7.66
CA LYS A 57 12.79 10.54 6.26
C LYS A 57 11.84 11.66 5.81
N ASN A 58 10.85 11.99 6.63
CA ASN A 58 9.72 12.84 6.26
C ASN A 58 9.06 12.37 4.94
N LYS A 59 8.80 11.06 4.85
CA LYS A 59 8.20 10.43 3.66
C LYS A 59 7.00 9.60 4.06
N GLN A 60 5.99 9.57 3.19
CA GLN A 60 4.83 8.71 3.35
C GLN A 60 4.87 7.59 2.31
N TYR A 61 4.35 6.45 2.71
CA TYR A 61 4.39 5.23 1.91
C TYR A 61 3.03 4.54 1.95
N LEU A 62 2.80 3.72 0.93
CA LEU A 62 1.66 2.82 0.81
C LEU A 62 2.20 1.41 0.63
N CYS A 63 1.71 0.45 1.40
CA CYS A 63 2.01 -0.95 1.18
C CYS A 63 0.74 -1.79 1.12
N GLY A 64 0.83 -2.94 0.46
CA GLY A 64 -0.25 -3.91 0.40
C GLY A 64 0.24 -5.19 -0.26
N TYR A 65 -0.62 -6.20 -0.29
CA TYR A 65 -0.27 -7.48 -0.90
C TYR A 65 -1.42 -8.05 -1.71
N ASN A 66 -1.11 -8.96 -2.63
CA ASN A 66 -2.08 -9.83 -3.27
C ASN A 66 -1.64 -11.28 -3.07
N LEU A 67 -2.45 -12.06 -2.35
CA LEU A 67 -2.10 -13.44 -2.00
C LEU A 67 -2.23 -14.42 -3.16
N ASN A 68 -3.14 -14.13 -4.11
CA ASN A 68 -3.35 -14.96 -5.29
C ASN A 68 -2.19 -14.80 -6.29
N GLU A 69 -1.80 -13.55 -6.52
CA GLU A 69 -0.66 -13.20 -7.37
C GLU A 69 0.67 -13.39 -6.62
N LYS A 70 0.63 -13.65 -5.31
CA LYS A 70 1.79 -13.83 -4.42
C LYS A 70 2.77 -12.68 -4.48
N ILE A 71 2.24 -11.45 -4.49
CA ILE A 71 3.06 -10.25 -4.52
C ILE A 71 2.82 -9.34 -3.32
N VAL A 72 3.83 -8.54 -3.01
CA VAL A 72 3.80 -7.42 -2.09
C VAL A 72 4.29 -6.20 -2.85
N GLU A 73 3.59 -5.09 -2.69
CA GLU A 73 3.96 -3.84 -3.35
C GLU A 73 4.17 -2.74 -2.31
N LEU A 74 5.19 -1.92 -2.54
CA LEU A 74 5.52 -0.73 -1.76
C LEU A 74 5.62 0.47 -2.70
N TYR A 75 4.91 1.54 -2.33
CA TYR A 75 4.87 2.80 -3.04
C TYR A 75 5.26 3.95 -2.13
N GLN A 76 5.87 4.99 -2.71
CA GLN A 76 6.00 6.29 -2.08
C GLN A 76 4.79 7.13 -2.40
N ILE A 77 4.36 7.95 -1.46
CA ILE A 77 3.40 9.02 -1.66
C ILE A 77 4.18 10.34 -1.66
N ASP A 78 4.13 11.07 -2.77
CA ASP A 78 4.73 12.40 -2.86
C ASP A 78 3.83 13.50 -2.24
N ASP A 79 4.35 14.72 -2.13
CA ASP A 79 3.64 15.85 -1.51
C ASP A 79 2.38 16.28 -2.27
N LYS A 80 2.21 15.84 -3.52
CA LYS A 80 1.01 16.06 -4.35
C LYS A 80 0.06 14.86 -4.31
N ALA A 81 0.26 13.95 -3.35
CA ALA A 81 -0.47 12.69 -3.22
C ALA A 81 -0.28 11.72 -4.40
N GLY A 82 0.83 11.88 -5.13
CA GLY A 82 1.23 10.99 -6.20
C GLY A 82 1.78 9.66 -5.67
N ILE A 83 1.25 8.54 -6.16
CA ILE A 83 1.68 7.19 -5.82
C ILE A 83 2.75 6.73 -6.82
N GLN A 84 3.95 6.44 -6.33
CA GLN A 84 5.11 6.03 -7.13
C GLN A 84 5.64 4.66 -6.66
N PRO A 85 5.81 3.67 -7.55
CA PRO A 85 6.31 2.36 -7.14
C PRO A 85 7.76 2.47 -6.67
N ILE A 86 8.06 1.90 -5.49
CA ILE A 86 9.44 1.78 -4.98
C ILE A 86 9.93 0.35 -5.13
N ASN A 87 9.10 -0.61 -4.69
CA ASN A 87 9.48 -2.01 -4.69
C ASN A 87 8.27 -2.91 -4.98
N VAL A 88 8.52 -3.96 -5.75
CA VAL A 88 7.59 -5.07 -5.92
C VAL A 88 8.33 -6.34 -5.60
N ASP A 89 7.78 -7.10 -4.67
CA ASP A 89 8.41 -8.30 -4.16
C ASP A 89 7.42 -9.47 -4.19
N ASN A 90 7.92 -10.69 -4.19
CA ASN A 90 7.10 -11.90 -4.21
C ASN A 90 7.13 -12.61 -2.85
N PHE A 91 6.02 -13.26 -2.50
CA PHE A 91 6.01 -14.27 -1.45
C PHE A 91 6.74 -15.51 -1.96
N ASN A 92 7.76 -15.97 -1.24
CA ASN A 92 8.48 -17.20 -1.57
C ASN A 92 7.78 -18.43 -0.97
N VAL A 93 6.53 -18.65 -1.36
CA VAL A 93 5.69 -19.77 -0.89
C VAL A 93 5.04 -20.44 -2.08
N ARG A 94 5.27 -21.75 -2.26
CA ARG A 94 4.69 -22.52 -3.38
C ARG A 94 3.20 -22.81 -3.18
N ASP A 95 2.79 -23.05 -1.94
CA ASP A 95 1.39 -23.36 -1.61
C ASP A 95 0.49 -22.12 -1.62
N THR A 96 -0.81 -22.34 -1.48
CA THR A 96 -1.79 -21.27 -1.32
C THR A 96 -1.61 -20.58 0.03
N ILE A 97 -1.50 -19.26 0.02
CA ILE A 97 -1.38 -18.45 1.24
C ILE A 97 -2.81 -18.23 1.79
N GLN A 98 -3.07 -18.72 3.00
CA GLN A 98 -4.38 -18.58 3.66
C GLN A 98 -4.55 -17.22 4.31
N SER A 99 -3.47 -16.68 4.89
CA SER A 99 -3.48 -15.38 5.54
C SER A 99 -2.10 -14.73 5.50
N ALA A 100 -2.09 -13.40 5.57
CA ALA A 100 -0.89 -12.62 5.80
C ALA A 100 -1.19 -11.39 6.66
N THR A 101 -0.18 -10.90 7.35
CA THR A 101 -0.22 -9.61 8.03
C THR A 101 1.05 -8.82 7.76
N LEU A 102 0.91 -7.50 7.76
CA LEU A 102 1.97 -6.53 7.60
C LEU A 102 2.06 -5.71 8.87
N TYR A 103 3.28 -5.48 9.35
CA TYR A 103 3.55 -4.42 10.33
C TYR A 103 4.91 -3.78 10.08
N ILE A 104 5.11 -2.60 10.64
CA ILE A 104 6.28 -1.78 10.36
C ILE A 104 7.03 -1.54 11.65
N ALA A 105 8.33 -1.87 11.66
CA ALA A 105 9.19 -1.66 12.80
C ALA A 105 10.63 -1.46 12.34
N ASN A 106 11.33 -0.50 12.96
CA ASN A 106 12.75 -0.21 12.72
C ASN A 106 13.09 0.05 11.23
N GLY A 107 12.23 0.77 10.52
CA GLY A 107 12.44 1.06 9.09
C GLY A 107 12.28 -0.15 8.16
N LEU A 108 11.70 -1.24 8.66
CA LEU A 108 11.41 -2.44 7.90
C LEU A 108 9.90 -2.72 7.89
N ILE A 109 9.39 -3.16 6.74
CA ILE A 109 8.07 -3.78 6.62
C ILE A 109 8.26 -5.27 6.88
N HIS A 110 7.70 -5.77 7.98
CA HIS A 110 7.68 -7.18 8.31
C HIS A 110 6.40 -7.81 7.77
N ILE A 111 6.58 -8.96 7.12
CA ILE A 111 5.51 -9.68 6.44
C ILE A 111 5.51 -11.10 6.99
N TYR A 112 4.37 -11.47 7.54
CA TYR A 112 4.14 -12.82 8.02
C TYR A 112 3.04 -13.41 7.17
N SER A 113 3.30 -14.59 6.62
CA SER A 113 2.30 -15.34 5.88
C SER A 113 2.18 -16.76 6.40
N GLN A 114 0.96 -17.27 6.35
CA GLN A 114 0.61 -18.64 6.69
C GLN A 114 0.02 -19.31 5.46
N ALA A 115 0.68 -20.38 5.02
CA ALA A 115 0.12 -21.38 4.14
C ALA A 115 -0.29 -22.61 4.96
N GLU A 116 -0.98 -23.55 4.33
CA GLU A 116 -1.61 -24.71 4.98
C GLU A 116 -0.68 -25.50 5.91
N LYS A 117 0.62 -25.63 5.55
CA LYS A 117 1.61 -26.37 6.34
C LYS A 117 2.87 -25.57 6.69
N ILE A 118 2.97 -24.31 6.26
CA ILE A 118 4.21 -23.53 6.32
C ILE A 118 3.92 -22.12 6.82
N LYS A 119 4.73 -21.66 7.79
CA LYS A 119 4.78 -20.26 8.22
C LYS A 119 6.06 -19.63 7.71
N THR A 120 5.96 -18.45 7.10
CA THR A 120 7.15 -17.72 6.65
C THR A 120 7.14 -16.28 7.17
N ARG A 121 8.34 -15.77 7.45
CA ARG A 121 8.58 -14.38 7.82
C ARG A 121 9.56 -13.77 6.84
N LYS A 122 9.28 -12.54 6.42
CA LYS A 122 10.15 -11.74 5.57
C LYS A 122 10.16 -10.29 6.04
N SER A 123 11.24 -9.57 5.75
CA SER A 123 11.35 -8.13 6.00
C SER A 123 11.81 -7.41 4.74
N ILE A 124 11.19 -6.28 4.43
CA ILE A 124 11.53 -5.40 3.30
C ILE A 124 12.01 -4.06 3.88
N ALA A 125 13.15 -3.57 3.42
CA ALA A 125 13.68 -2.28 3.87
C ALA A 125 12.93 -1.10 3.25
N ILE A 126 12.65 -0.08 4.07
CA ILE A 126 12.06 1.18 3.62
C ILE A 126 13.20 2.13 3.22
N GLN A 127 13.45 2.24 1.92
CA GLN A 127 14.42 3.17 1.35
C GLN A 127 13.98 4.63 1.41
#